data_AF-A0A0D1ZJI7-F1
#
_entry.id   AF-A0A0D1ZJI7-F1
#
_cell.length_a   1.000
_cell.length_b   1.000
_cell.length_c   1.000
_cell.angle_alpha   90.00
_cell.angle_beta   90.00
_cell.angle_gamma   90.00
#
_symmetry.space_group_name_H-M   'P 1'
#
loop_
_entity.id
_entity.type
_entity.pdbx_description
1 polymer ?
#
loop_
_entity_poly.entity_id
_entity_poly.type
_entity_poly.pdbx_seq_one_letter_code
_entity_poly.pdbx_strand_id
1 'polypeptide(L)'
;MADTLNHTERWSLLLVTGASLAVIANTFNGDGAPLVASLAFSTLAFSMTYAFVRWSGPAFVKAGLKGKDMSKVAPKEIPEGMGAVAASVYILALMAFIPFAFYKDIVAATSGGGNRDVVLTAHEIETGRFLHRFPHSKLSSYQSALNTLQATTILGMADDILDLRWRHKFFIPAVASLPLLIVYYVDFGVTSVVVPNFLVPYMPGNTQLINLGFLYYIYMSALSIFAPNSINILAGVNGLEVGQSLVVAGLLLINSSLYLVPFPGNPVLTNGYVDHPHPATDSHLLTLYVLLPFLAVSLALFMHNRYPARVFVGDTYCYVAGMTFAVVSITAHFSKTLLLLLIPQIVNFIYSTPQLFHLVPCPRHRLPKFNARTGLLGPSVTPWPPEKPPNKIQTTVFFALERFHLLQVTVDPQTNRITATSNLTIINLWLVWRGPMREDQLTRELLIMQTFCGLFGLFVRHTMALFIFSMDNRGKGGSQFPV
;
A
#
# COMPACT_ATOMS: atom_id res chain seq x y z
N MET A 1 23.53 0.22 17.34
CA MET A 1 23.62 -0.24 15.95
C MET A 1 25.06 0.00 15.52
N ALA A 2 25.69 -0.87 14.72
CA ALA A 2 26.95 -0.46 14.11
C ALA A 2 26.58 0.45 12.93
N ASP A 3 27.08 1.66 12.93
CA ASP A 3 26.77 2.71 11.93
C ASP A 3 27.39 2.40 10.57
N THR A 4 28.11 1.28 10.48
CA THR A 4 28.84 0.81 9.32
C THR A 4 28.23 -0.47 8.78
N LEU A 5 28.25 -0.58 7.45
CA LEU A 5 27.97 -1.82 6.74
C LEU A 5 29.14 -2.78 6.98
N ASN A 6 28.83 -4.06 7.17
CA ASN A 6 29.88 -5.07 7.19
C ASN A 6 30.46 -5.30 5.77
N HIS A 7 31.58 -6.00 5.68
CA HIS A 7 32.29 -6.21 4.41
C HIS A 7 31.39 -6.85 3.35
N THR A 8 30.63 -7.89 3.72
CA THR A 8 29.72 -8.60 2.81
C THR A 8 28.57 -7.71 2.33
N GLU A 9 27.94 -6.95 3.23
CA GLU A 9 26.89 -5.98 2.92
C GLU A 9 27.43 -4.94 1.93
N ARG A 10 28.60 -4.36 2.20
CA ARG A 10 29.22 -3.34 1.34
C ARG A 10 29.43 -3.85 -0.08
N TRP A 11 30.06 -5.02 -0.25
CA TRP A 11 30.33 -5.57 -1.58
C TRP A 11 29.06 -6.02 -2.30
N SER A 12 28.10 -6.61 -1.58
CA SER A 12 26.82 -7.02 -2.17
C SER A 12 26.05 -5.81 -2.70
N LEU A 13 25.99 -4.73 -1.91
CA LEU A 13 25.31 -3.50 -2.30
C LEU A 13 26.03 -2.80 -3.46
N LEU A 14 27.37 -2.75 -3.46
CA LEU A 14 28.14 -2.21 -4.58
C LEU A 14 27.93 -3.00 -5.87
N LEU A 15 27.89 -4.33 -5.80
CA LEU A 15 27.61 -5.19 -6.95
C LEU A 15 26.20 -4.95 -7.49
N VAL A 16 25.18 -4.90 -6.60
CA VAL A 16 23.79 -4.61 -6.99
C VAL A 16 23.68 -3.22 -7.61
N THR A 17 24.32 -2.21 -7.03
CA THR A 17 24.35 -0.84 -7.57
C THR A 17 25.01 -0.80 -8.94
N GLY A 18 26.19 -1.42 -9.09
CA GLY A 18 26.92 -1.46 -10.36
C GLY A 18 26.13 -2.16 -11.47
N ALA A 19 25.52 -3.32 -11.16
CA ALA A 19 24.66 -4.04 -12.09
C ALA A 19 23.43 -3.21 -12.48
N SER A 20 22.78 -2.55 -11.52
CA SER A 20 21.62 -1.70 -11.78
C SER A 20 21.97 -0.53 -12.70
N LEU A 21 23.09 0.16 -12.44
CA LEU A 21 23.57 1.26 -13.28
C LEU A 21 23.94 0.80 -14.69
N ALA A 22 24.55 -0.39 -14.83
CA ALA A 22 24.86 -0.97 -16.13
C ALA A 22 23.58 -1.27 -16.93
N VAL A 23 22.53 -1.83 -16.29
CA VAL A 23 21.24 -2.07 -16.94
C VAL A 23 20.57 -0.75 -17.34
N ILE A 24 20.54 0.25 -16.45
CA ILE A 24 19.99 1.58 -16.75
C ILE A 24 20.75 2.21 -17.94
N ALA A 25 22.07 2.18 -17.94
CA ALA A 25 22.88 2.69 -19.05
C ALA A 25 22.56 1.95 -20.37
N ASN A 26 22.39 0.63 -20.32
CA ASN A 26 22.06 -0.17 -21.49
C ASN A 26 20.64 0.08 -22.01
N THR A 27 19.70 0.49 -21.16
CA THR A 27 18.32 0.80 -21.61
C THR A 27 18.23 1.98 -22.58
N PHE A 28 19.28 2.83 -22.66
CA PHE A 28 19.39 3.89 -23.66
C PHE A 28 19.79 3.39 -25.06
N ASN A 29 20.35 2.19 -25.19
CA ASN A 29 20.90 1.67 -26.46
C ASN A 29 19.87 0.81 -27.24
N GLY A 30 18.57 1.02 -27.04
CA GLY A 30 17.49 0.27 -27.71
C GLY A 30 16.12 0.91 -27.53
N ASP A 31 15.04 0.12 -27.63
CA ASP A 31 13.64 0.54 -27.56
C ASP A 31 13.19 1.10 -26.18
N GLY A 32 14.12 1.48 -25.30
CA GLY A 32 13.83 2.13 -24.02
C GLY A 32 13.18 1.24 -22.95
N ALA A 33 13.00 -0.07 -23.19
CA ALA A 33 12.37 -1.09 -22.34
C ALA A 33 12.02 -0.62 -20.90
N PRO A 34 10.92 0.13 -20.70
CA PRO A 34 10.80 0.96 -19.50
C PRO A 34 10.55 0.12 -18.24
N LEU A 35 9.96 -1.07 -18.39
CA LEU A 35 9.83 -2.02 -17.27
C LEU A 35 11.18 -2.56 -16.80
N VAL A 36 12.13 -2.79 -17.72
CA VAL A 36 13.49 -3.21 -17.39
C VAL A 36 14.24 -2.08 -16.68
N ALA A 37 14.11 -0.85 -17.18
CA ALA A 37 14.64 0.33 -16.51
C ALA A 37 14.02 0.49 -15.10
N SER A 38 12.70 0.36 -14.95
CA SER A 38 12.00 0.44 -13.67
C SER A 38 12.50 -0.62 -12.67
N LEU A 39 12.72 -1.85 -13.12
CA LEU A 39 13.31 -2.91 -12.30
C LEU A 39 14.72 -2.56 -11.84
N ALA A 40 15.56 -2.02 -12.74
CA ALA A 40 16.92 -1.60 -12.41
C ALA A 40 16.96 -0.40 -11.44
N PHE A 41 16.05 0.59 -11.62
CA PHE A 41 15.85 1.65 -10.65
C PHE A 41 15.38 1.12 -9.30
N SER A 42 14.54 0.08 -9.29
CA SER A 42 14.07 -0.56 -8.07
C SER A 42 15.22 -1.24 -7.32
N THR A 43 16.07 -2.02 -8.00
CA THR A 43 17.23 -2.66 -7.37
C THR A 43 18.28 -1.65 -6.88
N LEU A 44 18.46 -0.55 -7.61
CA LEU A 44 19.28 0.57 -7.17
C LEU A 44 18.69 1.22 -5.90
N ALA A 45 17.38 1.49 -5.90
CA ALA A 45 16.67 2.06 -4.76
C ALA A 45 16.73 1.15 -3.53
N PHE A 46 16.58 -0.17 -3.68
CA PHE A 46 16.82 -1.13 -2.60
C PHE A 46 18.20 -0.96 -1.98
N SER A 47 19.25 -0.92 -2.82
CA SER A 47 20.64 -0.80 -2.36
C SER A 47 20.87 0.51 -1.60
N MET A 48 20.37 1.62 -2.15
CA MET A 48 20.44 2.95 -1.53
C MET A 48 19.69 2.99 -0.20
N THR A 49 18.43 2.52 -0.15
CA THR A 49 17.65 2.50 1.08
C THR A 49 18.30 1.65 2.16
N TYR A 50 18.83 0.47 1.82
CA TYR A 50 19.49 -0.40 2.79
C TYR A 50 20.69 0.29 3.44
N ALA A 51 21.51 0.97 2.64
CA ALA A 51 22.68 1.70 3.11
C ALA A 51 22.29 2.96 3.90
N PHE A 52 21.39 3.78 3.36
CA PHE A 52 21.00 5.05 3.97
C PHE A 52 20.30 4.88 5.31
N VAL A 53 19.43 3.88 5.48
CA VAL A 53 18.80 3.59 6.78
C VAL A 53 19.85 3.27 7.86
N ARG A 54 20.92 2.56 7.51
CA ARG A 54 22.05 2.28 8.41
C ARG A 54 22.83 3.54 8.75
N TRP A 55 23.17 4.34 7.74
CA TRP A 55 24.03 5.52 7.89
C TRP A 55 23.33 6.70 8.58
N SER A 56 22.03 6.88 8.36
CA SER A 56 21.26 7.98 8.96
C SER A 56 20.75 7.68 10.37
N GLY A 57 20.69 6.40 10.77
CA GLY A 57 20.28 5.95 12.10
C GLY A 57 20.75 6.82 13.27
N PRO A 58 22.07 7.03 13.42
CA PRO A 58 22.63 7.84 14.49
C PRO A 58 22.20 9.30 14.46
N ALA A 59 22.05 9.88 13.25
CA ALA A 59 21.63 11.26 13.08
C ALA A 59 20.18 11.47 13.55
N PHE A 60 19.29 10.52 13.26
CA PHE A 60 17.90 10.55 13.75
C PHE A 60 17.85 10.45 15.27
N VAL A 61 18.62 9.53 15.87
CA VAL A 61 18.72 9.41 17.33
C VAL A 61 19.26 10.69 17.96
N LYS A 62 20.29 11.32 17.36
CA LYS A 62 20.86 12.59 17.80
C LYS A 62 19.85 13.74 17.70
N ALA A 63 18.98 13.72 16.68
CA ALA A 63 17.90 14.69 16.49
C ALA A 63 16.69 14.45 17.41
N GLY A 64 16.70 13.40 18.24
CA GLY A 64 15.59 13.06 19.14
C GLY A 64 14.51 12.18 18.51
N LEU A 65 14.65 11.79 17.24
CA LEU A 65 13.75 10.87 16.55
C LEU A 65 14.12 9.42 16.90
N LYS A 66 13.65 8.97 18.07
CA LYS A 66 13.96 7.65 18.63
C LYS A 66 12.79 7.09 19.42
N GLY A 67 12.64 5.76 19.39
CA GLY A 67 11.60 5.01 20.08
C GLY A 67 12.18 3.90 20.95
N LYS A 68 11.47 3.50 22.00
CA LYS A 68 11.82 2.34 22.84
C LYS A 68 11.03 1.12 22.39
N ASP A 69 11.73 0.01 22.16
CA ASP A 69 11.06 -1.27 21.91
C ASP A 69 10.48 -1.84 23.22
N MET A 70 9.18 -1.61 23.40
CA MET A 70 8.41 -2.00 24.59
C MET A 70 8.21 -3.52 24.72
N SER A 71 8.54 -4.29 23.68
CA SER A 71 8.33 -5.73 23.61
C SER A 71 9.59 -6.54 23.97
N LYS A 72 10.56 -5.93 24.68
CA LYS A 72 11.83 -6.54 25.09
C LYS A 72 12.07 -6.44 26.59
N VAL A 73 12.86 -7.39 27.12
CA VAL A 73 13.29 -7.40 28.54
C VAL A 73 14.13 -6.17 28.88
N ALA A 74 15.01 -5.76 27.96
CA ALA A 74 15.83 -4.56 28.07
C ALA A 74 15.53 -3.63 26.88
N PRO A 75 14.57 -2.70 27.01
CA PRO A 75 14.19 -1.77 25.94
C PRO A 75 15.38 -0.88 25.58
N LYS A 76 15.86 -1.00 24.35
CA LYS A 76 16.87 -0.09 23.79
C LYS A 76 16.18 0.98 22.98
N GLU A 77 16.74 2.19 22.99
CA GLU A 77 16.33 3.24 22.07
C GLU A 77 16.88 2.92 20.68
N ILE A 78 15.98 2.91 19.70
CA ILE A 78 16.32 2.72 18.29
C ILE A 78 15.81 3.91 17.46
N PRO A 79 16.39 4.19 16.29
CA PRO A 79 15.94 5.28 15.45
C PRO A 79 14.46 5.11 15.05
N GLU A 80 13.69 6.20 15.13
CA GLU A 80 12.28 6.29 14.75
C GLU A 80 12.15 7.05 13.41
N GLY A 81 11.07 6.83 12.66
CA GLY A 81 10.82 7.61 11.43
C GLY A 81 11.70 7.23 10.24
N MET A 82 12.31 6.04 10.20
CA MET A 82 13.15 5.60 9.08
C MET A 82 12.38 5.36 7.78
N GLY A 83 11.05 5.34 7.85
CA GLY A 83 10.15 5.44 6.71
C GLY A 83 10.42 6.65 5.83
N ALA A 84 10.83 7.78 6.42
CA ALA A 84 11.16 9.00 5.69
C ALA A 84 12.35 8.82 4.75
N VAL A 85 13.36 8.04 5.16
CA VAL A 85 14.54 7.73 4.34
C VAL A 85 14.14 6.84 3.16
N ALA A 86 13.36 5.79 3.42
CA ALA A 86 12.86 4.89 2.38
C ALA A 86 11.95 5.64 1.38
N ALA A 87 11.04 6.48 1.88
CA ALA A 87 10.16 7.31 1.06
C ALA A 87 10.94 8.30 0.20
N SER A 88 11.98 8.94 0.74
CA SER A 88 12.82 9.87 -0.02
C SER A 88 13.53 9.17 -1.20
N VAL A 89 14.12 8.00 -0.96
CA VAL A 89 14.76 7.21 -2.03
C VAL A 89 13.73 6.76 -3.07
N TYR A 90 12.54 6.36 -2.63
CA TYR A 90 11.44 5.98 -3.51
C TYR A 90 10.99 7.11 -4.44
N ILE A 91 10.74 8.29 -3.89
CA ILE A 91 10.36 9.48 -4.67
C ILE A 91 11.46 9.86 -5.67
N LEU A 92 12.74 9.84 -5.26
CA LEU A 92 13.86 10.12 -6.15
C LEU A 92 13.97 9.09 -7.28
N ALA A 93 13.74 7.81 -7.00
CA ALA A 93 13.71 6.76 -8.02
C ALA A 93 12.57 7.00 -9.02
N LEU A 94 11.37 7.36 -8.56
CA LEU A 94 10.25 7.70 -9.44
C LEU A 94 10.51 8.94 -10.29
N MET A 95 11.15 9.97 -9.73
CA MET A 95 11.55 11.17 -10.48
C MET A 95 12.58 10.82 -11.57
N ALA A 96 13.64 10.10 -11.21
CA ALA A 96 14.71 9.73 -12.12
C ALA A 96 14.26 8.76 -13.22
N PHE A 97 13.17 8.02 -12.99
CA PHE A 97 12.60 7.10 -13.96
C PHE A 97 11.79 7.79 -15.08
N ILE A 98 11.34 9.04 -14.90
CA ILE A 98 10.47 9.75 -15.88
C ILE A 98 11.03 9.71 -17.31
N PRO A 99 12.30 10.04 -17.59
CA PRO A 99 12.83 10.02 -18.96
C PRO A 99 12.80 8.64 -19.61
N PHE A 100 12.85 7.58 -18.81
CA PHE A 100 12.83 6.19 -19.28
C PHE A 100 11.40 5.72 -19.53
N ALA A 101 10.46 6.09 -18.65
CA ALA A 101 9.03 5.79 -18.79
C ALA A 101 8.47 6.32 -20.12
N PHE A 102 8.95 7.49 -20.55
CA PHE A 102 8.50 8.20 -21.74
C PHE A 102 9.56 8.24 -22.85
N TYR A 103 10.58 7.38 -22.81
CA TYR A 103 11.72 7.44 -23.74
C TYR A 103 11.28 7.42 -25.21
N LYS A 104 10.42 6.45 -25.57
CA LYS A 104 9.87 6.33 -26.93
C LYS A 104 9.13 7.60 -27.36
N ASP A 105 8.33 8.16 -26.47
CA ASP A 105 7.54 9.36 -26.74
C ASP A 105 8.41 10.61 -26.89
N ILE A 106 9.46 10.74 -26.07
CA ILE A 106 10.43 11.83 -26.13
C ILE A 106 11.22 11.74 -27.44
N VAL A 107 11.77 10.57 -27.77
CA VAL A 107 12.55 10.36 -28.99
C VAL A 107 11.68 10.57 -30.23
N ALA A 108 10.45 10.03 -30.26
CA ALA A 108 9.53 10.23 -31.37
C ALA A 108 9.11 11.70 -31.55
N ALA A 109 8.89 12.44 -30.45
CA ALA A 109 8.54 13.86 -30.52
C ALA A 109 9.74 14.77 -30.90
N THR A 110 10.97 14.41 -30.52
CA THR A 110 12.17 15.23 -30.74
C THR A 110 12.95 14.88 -32.02
N SER A 111 12.86 13.64 -32.52
CA SER A 111 13.44 13.21 -33.82
C SER A 111 12.78 13.85 -35.05
N GLY A 112 11.69 14.60 -34.83
CA GLY A 112 11.16 15.58 -35.77
C GLY A 112 12.14 16.71 -36.15
N GLY A 113 13.17 16.95 -35.32
CA GLY A 113 14.13 18.06 -35.44
C GLY A 113 15.48 17.78 -36.10
N GLY A 114 15.65 16.63 -36.78
CA GLY A 114 16.83 16.34 -37.61
C GLY A 114 17.87 15.37 -36.97
N ASN A 115 18.06 14.22 -37.63
CA ASN A 115 19.02 13.12 -37.39
C ASN A 115 18.81 12.24 -36.14
N ARG A 116 19.04 10.91 -36.15
CA ARG A 116 19.56 9.92 -37.12
C ARG A 116 18.88 8.57 -36.77
N ASP A 117 18.66 7.71 -37.76
CA ASP A 117 18.23 6.29 -37.62
C ASP A 117 16.72 5.99 -37.53
N VAL A 118 15.88 6.75 -38.24
CA VAL A 118 14.56 6.23 -38.66
C VAL A 118 14.66 5.86 -40.13
N VAL A 119 14.58 4.56 -40.44
CA VAL A 119 14.48 4.06 -41.81
C VAL A 119 13.18 4.61 -42.38
N LEU A 120 13.28 5.63 -43.23
CA LEU A 120 12.15 6.23 -43.92
C LEU A 120 11.55 5.20 -44.86
N THR A 121 10.36 4.71 -44.53
CA THR A 121 9.56 3.92 -45.48
C THR A 121 9.08 4.86 -46.57
N ALA A 122 9.20 4.47 -47.86
CA ALA A 122 8.86 5.32 -49.01
C ALA A 122 7.45 5.95 -48.95
N HIS A 123 6.54 5.35 -48.19
CA HIS A 123 5.19 5.85 -47.96
C HIS A 123 5.13 7.18 -47.16
N GLU A 124 6.07 7.42 -46.24
CA GLU A 124 6.09 8.62 -45.38
C GLU A 124 6.57 9.89 -46.11
N ILE A 125 7.22 9.72 -47.28
CA ILE A 125 7.69 10.81 -48.13
C ILE A 125 6.53 11.42 -48.94
N GLU A 126 5.53 10.60 -49.31
CA GLU A 126 4.43 11.04 -50.17
C GLU A 126 3.24 11.65 -49.41
N THR A 127 2.97 11.23 -48.16
CA THR A 127 1.79 11.68 -47.40
C THR A 127 2.09 12.73 -46.31
N GLY A 128 3.36 13.12 -46.14
CA GLY A 128 3.80 13.94 -45.03
C GLY A 128 3.93 13.16 -43.71
N ARG A 129 4.81 13.63 -42.81
CA ARG A 129 5.08 13.01 -41.51
C ARG A 129 3.83 13.07 -40.61
N PHE A 130 3.45 11.95 -40.00
CA PHE A 130 2.58 11.99 -38.82
C PHE A 130 3.30 12.74 -37.70
N LEU A 131 2.72 13.84 -37.21
CA LEU A 131 3.23 14.56 -36.06
C LEU A 131 2.96 13.72 -34.80
N HIS A 132 3.98 12.98 -34.32
CA HIS A 132 3.89 12.27 -33.05
C HIS A 132 3.77 13.28 -31.90
N ARG A 133 2.55 13.44 -31.36
CA ARG A 133 2.30 14.31 -30.21
C ARG A 133 2.69 13.58 -28.93
N PHE A 134 3.46 14.25 -28.08
CA PHE A 134 3.84 13.72 -26.77
C PHE A 134 2.57 13.41 -25.93
N PRO A 135 2.47 12.25 -25.25
CA PRO A 135 1.28 11.84 -24.52
C PRO A 135 1.20 12.55 -23.16
N HIS A 136 0.79 13.82 -23.19
CA HIS A 136 0.69 14.66 -22.00
C HIS A 136 -0.27 14.10 -20.93
N SER A 137 -1.32 13.38 -21.30
CA SER A 137 -2.23 12.74 -20.34
C SER A 137 -1.56 11.61 -19.54
N LYS A 138 -0.71 10.80 -20.18
CA LYS A 138 0.06 9.75 -19.48
C LYS A 138 1.08 10.35 -18.52
N LEU A 139 1.78 11.41 -18.95
CA LEU A 139 2.71 12.15 -18.09
C LEU A 139 1.97 12.85 -16.94
N SER A 140 0.82 13.47 -17.20
CA SER A 140 -0.06 14.10 -16.21
C SER A 140 -0.46 13.09 -15.13
N SER A 141 -0.93 11.91 -15.52
CA SER A 141 -1.27 10.83 -14.59
C SER A 141 -0.07 10.40 -13.72
N TYR A 142 1.11 10.15 -14.32
CA TYR A 142 2.33 9.82 -13.58
C TYR A 142 2.75 10.93 -12.61
N GLN A 143 2.72 12.19 -13.07
CA GLN A 143 3.11 13.34 -12.26
C GLN A 143 2.11 13.59 -11.12
N SER A 144 0.82 13.34 -11.32
CA SER A 144 -0.20 13.44 -10.27
C SER A 144 0.07 12.44 -9.15
N ALA A 145 0.39 11.20 -9.51
CA ALA A 145 0.80 10.16 -8.58
C ALA A 145 2.04 10.59 -7.78
N LEU A 146 3.07 11.05 -8.49
CA LEU A 146 4.32 11.52 -7.88
C LEU A 146 4.11 12.71 -6.93
N ASN A 147 3.32 13.72 -7.35
CA ASN A 147 3.02 14.90 -6.53
C ASN A 147 2.22 14.53 -5.28
N THR A 148 1.24 13.63 -5.39
CA THR A 148 0.48 13.12 -4.24
C THR A 148 1.38 12.36 -3.26
N LEU A 149 2.31 11.54 -3.75
CA LEU A 149 3.26 10.81 -2.90
C LEU A 149 4.29 11.75 -2.25
N GLN A 150 4.75 12.78 -2.95
CA GLN A 150 5.60 13.83 -2.36
C GLN A 150 4.87 14.58 -1.25
N ALA A 151 3.65 15.06 -1.51
CA ALA A 151 2.84 15.75 -0.50
C ALA A 151 2.60 14.87 0.73
N THR A 152 2.31 13.58 0.51
CA THR A 152 2.14 12.60 1.58
C THR A 152 3.42 12.39 2.38
N THR A 153 4.57 12.30 1.71
CA THR A 153 5.87 12.14 2.36
C THR A 153 6.19 13.35 3.24
N ILE A 154 6.01 14.57 2.71
CA ILE A 154 6.27 15.81 3.45
C ILE A 154 5.36 15.90 4.69
N LEU A 155 4.06 15.66 4.51
CA LEU A 155 3.10 15.77 5.62
C LEU A 155 3.26 14.63 6.64
N GLY A 156 3.65 13.43 6.20
CA GLY A 156 3.99 12.32 7.11
C GLY A 156 5.24 12.60 7.93
N MET A 157 6.28 13.16 7.31
CA MET A 157 7.47 13.60 8.03
C MET A 157 7.14 14.72 9.03
N ALA A 158 6.27 15.65 8.65
CA ALA A 158 5.79 16.68 9.56
C ALA A 158 5.01 16.08 10.75
N ASP A 159 4.21 15.03 10.54
CA ASP A 159 3.50 14.34 11.62
C ASP A 159 4.47 13.65 12.59
N ASP A 160 5.47 12.93 12.07
CA ASP A 160 6.51 12.28 12.88
C ASP A 160 7.34 13.28 13.69
N ILE A 161 7.62 14.48 13.15
CA ILE A 161 8.42 15.51 13.84
C ILE A 161 7.58 16.30 14.84
N LEU A 162 6.33 16.63 14.50
CA LEU A 162 5.49 17.56 15.27
C LEU A 162 4.51 16.87 16.24
N ASP A 163 4.35 15.53 16.15
CA ASP A 163 3.35 14.75 16.89
C ASP A 163 1.95 15.40 16.81
N LEU A 164 1.42 15.50 15.58
CA LEU A 164 0.19 16.25 15.34
C LEU A 164 -1.01 15.61 16.03
N ARG A 165 -1.98 16.43 16.44
CA ARG A 165 -3.23 15.92 17.04
C ARG A 165 -4.02 15.08 16.03
N TRP A 166 -4.70 14.03 16.50
CA TRP A 166 -5.46 13.08 15.68
C TRP A 166 -6.41 13.71 14.65
N ARG A 167 -7.03 14.86 14.97
CA ARG A 167 -7.91 15.60 14.06
C ARG A 167 -7.20 16.05 12.78
N HIS A 168 -5.91 16.37 12.86
CA HIS A 168 -5.10 16.75 11.71
C HIS A 168 -4.65 15.52 10.95
N LYS A 169 -4.25 14.45 11.67
CA LYS A 169 -3.87 13.15 11.09
C LYS A 169 -4.95 12.58 10.16
N PHE A 170 -6.21 12.75 10.52
CA PHE A 170 -7.34 12.31 9.68
C PHE A 170 -7.40 13.02 8.32
N PHE A 171 -7.13 14.33 8.26
CA PHE A 171 -7.29 15.12 7.03
C PHE A 171 -5.99 15.28 6.21
N ILE A 172 -4.82 14.98 6.77
CA ILE A 172 -3.53 15.04 6.07
C ILE A 172 -3.58 14.27 4.73
N PRO A 173 -4.01 13.00 4.68
CA PRO A 173 -4.05 12.27 3.42
C PRO A 173 -5.07 12.83 2.42
N ALA A 174 -6.16 13.42 2.90
CA ALA A 174 -7.17 14.04 2.04
C ALA A 174 -6.56 15.22 1.25
N VAL A 175 -5.81 16.09 1.94
CA VAL A 175 -5.12 17.23 1.31
C VAL A 175 -4.00 16.73 0.39
N ALA A 176 -3.24 15.72 0.80
CA ALA A 176 -2.18 15.15 -0.02
C ALA A 176 -2.70 14.52 -1.34
N SER A 177 -3.94 14.02 -1.34
CA SER A 177 -4.57 13.40 -2.52
C SER A 177 -5.13 14.39 -3.56
N LEU A 178 -5.09 15.70 -3.32
CA LEU A 178 -5.65 16.70 -4.25
C LEU A 178 -5.08 16.63 -5.68
N PRO A 179 -3.75 16.49 -5.91
CA PRO A 179 -3.22 16.36 -7.27
C PRO A 179 -3.82 15.19 -8.04
N LEU A 180 -3.95 14.03 -7.39
CA LEU A 180 -4.58 12.84 -7.95
C LEU A 180 -6.05 13.10 -8.33
N LEU A 181 -6.83 13.74 -7.45
CA LEU A 181 -8.25 14.01 -7.70
C LEU A 181 -8.46 15.00 -8.86
N ILE A 182 -7.62 16.03 -8.95
CA ILE A 182 -7.67 17.03 -10.02
C ILE A 182 -7.35 16.39 -11.37
N VAL A 183 -6.29 15.58 -11.43
CA VAL A 183 -5.91 14.91 -12.67
C VAL A 183 -6.94 13.84 -13.06
N TYR A 184 -7.53 13.14 -12.09
CA TYR A 184 -8.66 12.25 -12.36
C TYR A 184 -9.84 12.98 -13.01
N TYR A 185 -10.16 14.18 -12.51
CA TYR A 185 -11.22 15.01 -13.06
C TYR A 185 -10.94 15.47 -14.50
N VAL A 186 -9.70 15.89 -14.79
CA VAL A 186 -9.31 16.42 -16.10
C VAL A 186 -9.14 15.32 -17.15
N ASP A 187 -8.45 14.22 -16.80
CA ASP A 187 -8.02 13.23 -17.79
C ASP A 187 -9.02 12.07 -17.98
N PHE A 188 -9.79 11.71 -16.94
CA PHE A 188 -10.72 10.58 -16.99
C PHE A 188 -12.18 11.01 -16.86
N GLY A 189 -12.52 11.72 -15.77
CA GLY A 189 -13.87 12.21 -15.51
C GLY A 189 -14.95 11.13 -15.30
N VAL A 190 -14.60 9.84 -15.30
CA VAL A 190 -15.56 8.73 -15.16
C VAL A 190 -15.96 8.54 -13.70
N THR A 191 -17.22 8.83 -13.40
CA THR A 191 -17.81 8.71 -12.05
C THR A 191 -18.93 7.67 -11.97
N SER A 192 -19.09 6.89 -13.04
CA SER A 192 -20.08 5.82 -13.11
C SER A 192 -19.52 4.53 -12.50
N VAL A 193 -20.33 3.87 -11.67
CA VAL A 193 -19.96 2.62 -11.00
C VAL A 193 -20.92 1.52 -11.41
N VAL A 194 -20.36 0.34 -11.71
CA VAL A 194 -21.15 -0.88 -11.98
C VAL A 194 -21.85 -1.33 -10.70
N VAL A 195 -23.18 -1.48 -10.80
CA VAL A 195 -24.06 -1.96 -9.73
C VAL A 195 -24.02 -3.50 -9.69
N PRO A 196 -23.85 -4.12 -8.50
CA PRO A 196 -24.00 -5.57 -8.35
C PRO A 196 -25.35 -6.09 -8.83
N ASN A 197 -25.38 -7.23 -9.51
CA ASN A 197 -26.57 -7.84 -10.12
C ASN A 197 -27.73 -7.99 -9.13
N PHE A 198 -27.45 -8.34 -7.87
CA PHE A 198 -28.48 -8.49 -6.84
C PHE A 198 -29.11 -7.16 -6.39
N LEU A 199 -28.47 -6.02 -6.67
CA LEU A 199 -29.00 -4.67 -6.40
C LEU A 199 -29.75 -4.08 -7.60
N VAL A 200 -29.50 -4.58 -8.83
CA VAL A 200 -30.12 -4.06 -10.05
C VAL A 200 -31.66 -4.02 -9.97
N PRO A 201 -32.38 -5.04 -9.46
CA PRO A 201 -33.85 -5.00 -9.34
C PRO A 201 -34.39 -3.89 -8.42
N TYR A 202 -33.54 -3.37 -7.53
CA TYR A 202 -33.90 -2.30 -6.60
C TYR A 202 -33.49 -0.90 -7.11
N MET A 203 -32.82 -0.82 -8.28
CA MET A 203 -32.41 0.45 -8.87
C MET A 203 -33.50 1.07 -9.72
N PRO A 204 -33.64 2.41 -9.73
CA PRO A 204 -34.54 3.11 -10.63
C PRO A 204 -34.28 2.69 -12.09
N GLY A 205 -35.28 2.09 -12.74
CA GLY A 205 -35.16 1.63 -14.13
C GLY A 205 -34.25 0.42 -14.36
N ASN A 206 -33.95 -0.37 -13.31
CA ASN A 206 -33.07 -1.55 -13.40
C ASN A 206 -31.70 -1.24 -14.04
N THR A 207 -31.14 -0.07 -13.73
CA THR A 207 -29.86 0.38 -14.29
C THR A 207 -28.69 -0.43 -13.77
N GLN A 208 -27.74 -0.75 -14.66
CA GLN A 208 -26.50 -1.48 -14.32
C GLN A 208 -25.35 -0.54 -13.96
N LEU A 209 -25.50 0.76 -14.25
CA LEU A 209 -24.53 1.81 -13.99
C LEU A 209 -25.21 2.92 -13.19
N ILE A 210 -24.56 3.33 -12.10
CA ILE A 210 -24.97 4.51 -11.33
C ILE A 210 -23.90 5.58 -11.45
N ASN A 211 -24.29 6.79 -11.88
CA ASN A 211 -23.41 7.95 -11.87
C ASN A 211 -23.43 8.57 -10.47
N LEU A 212 -22.30 8.52 -9.79
CA LEU A 212 -22.15 9.06 -8.43
C LEU A 212 -21.75 10.55 -8.42
N GLY A 213 -21.31 11.10 -9.55
CA GLY A 213 -20.85 12.49 -9.66
C GLY A 213 -19.82 12.84 -8.58
N PHE A 214 -20.10 13.90 -7.82
CA PHE A 214 -19.24 14.37 -6.73
C PHE A 214 -19.02 13.31 -5.62
N LEU A 215 -19.98 12.43 -5.37
CA LEU A 215 -19.83 11.36 -4.37
C LEU A 215 -18.69 10.39 -4.73
N TYR A 216 -18.37 10.24 -6.01
CA TYR A 216 -17.22 9.44 -6.44
C TYR A 216 -15.88 10.06 -6.00
N TYR A 217 -15.77 11.40 -6.01
CA TYR A 217 -14.60 12.11 -5.52
C TYR A 217 -14.48 12.03 -3.99
N ILE A 218 -15.61 12.09 -3.28
CA ILE A 218 -15.63 11.81 -1.83
C ILE A 218 -15.14 10.38 -1.57
N TYR A 219 -15.56 9.40 -2.36
CA TYR A 219 -15.10 8.02 -2.25
C TYR A 219 -13.58 7.90 -2.48
N MET A 220 -13.03 8.51 -3.53
CA MET A 220 -11.57 8.49 -3.78
C MET A 220 -10.78 9.18 -2.66
N SER A 221 -11.30 10.29 -2.13
CA SER A 221 -10.71 10.97 -0.97
C SER A 221 -10.78 10.09 0.29
N ALA A 222 -11.92 9.46 0.55
CA ALA A 222 -12.10 8.53 1.67
C ALA A 222 -11.16 7.32 1.56
N LEU A 223 -10.95 6.77 0.36
CA LEU A 223 -9.97 5.71 0.12
C LEU A 223 -8.53 6.19 0.42
N SER A 224 -8.21 7.42 0.01
CA SER A 224 -6.91 8.06 0.24
C SER A 224 -6.69 8.41 1.72
N ILE A 225 -7.75 8.60 2.51
CA ILE A 225 -7.69 8.72 3.98
C ILE A 225 -7.56 7.34 4.63
N PHE A 226 -8.38 6.38 4.18
CA PHE A 226 -8.49 5.07 4.78
C PHE A 226 -7.20 4.28 4.65
N ALA A 227 -6.62 4.14 3.44
CA ALA A 227 -5.48 3.27 3.23
C ALA A 227 -4.27 3.64 4.13
N PRO A 228 -3.78 4.90 4.15
CA PRO A 228 -2.76 5.39 5.10
C PRO A 228 -3.03 5.06 6.57
N ASN A 229 -4.22 5.45 7.04
CA ASN A 229 -4.58 5.32 8.45
C ASN A 229 -4.79 3.86 8.85
N SER A 230 -5.30 3.03 7.94
CA SER A 230 -5.60 1.62 8.20
C SER A 230 -4.34 0.79 8.43
N ILE A 231 -3.24 1.11 7.74
CA ILE A 231 -1.91 0.53 7.98
C ILE A 231 -1.37 1.05 9.32
N ASN A 232 -1.51 2.36 9.58
CA ASN A 232 -1.02 2.98 10.81
C ASN A 232 -1.68 2.41 12.08
N ILE A 233 -2.99 2.14 12.05
CA ILE A 233 -3.68 1.53 13.21
C ILE A 233 -3.48 0.02 13.34
N LEU A 234 -2.94 -0.66 12.33
CA LEU A 234 -2.56 -2.07 12.34
C LEU A 234 -1.04 -2.19 12.48
N ALA A 235 -0.51 -1.65 13.57
CA ALA A 235 0.92 -1.45 13.79
C ALA A 235 1.34 -1.86 15.21
N GLY A 236 2.66 -1.85 15.44
CA GLY A 236 3.23 -1.88 16.77
C GLY A 236 3.79 -3.22 17.25
N VAL A 237 4.02 -4.14 16.32
CA VAL A 237 4.89 -5.31 16.53
C VAL A 237 5.93 -5.33 15.41
N ASN A 238 7.17 -5.69 15.76
CA ASN A 238 8.32 -5.53 14.87
C ASN A 238 8.10 -6.18 13.49
N GLY A 239 8.13 -5.36 12.44
CA GLY A 239 8.01 -5.78 11.05
C GLY A 239 6.59 -5.78 10.47
N LEU A 240 5.54 -5.44 11.24
CA LEU A 240 4.15 -5.60 10.78
C LEU A 240 3.73 -4.55 9.75
N GLU A 241 4.11 -3.28 9.94
CA GLU A 241 3.75 -2.14 9.09
C GLU A 241 4.34 -2.33 7.68
N VAL A 242 5.63 -2.64 7.62
CA VAL A 242 6.35 -2.89 6.36
C VAL A 242 5.97 -4.25 5.78
N GLY A 243 5.85 -5.28 6.62
CA GLY A 243 5.51 -6.63 6.18
C GLY A 243 4.14 -6.70 5.51
N GLN A 244 3.11 -6.10 6.10
CA GLN A 244 1.76 -6.11 5.50
C GLN A 244 1.75 -5.32 4.19
N SER A 245 2.50 -4.22 4.14
CA SER A 245 2.63 -3.39 2.94
C SER A 245 3.36 -4.13 1.81
N LEU A 246 4.39 -4.92 2.12
CA LEU A 246 5.06 -5.79 1.17
C LEU A 246 4.13 -6.86 0.59
N VAL A 247 3.31 -7.49 1.45
CA VAL A 247 2.32 -8.48 1.00
C VAL A 247 1.30 -7.82 0.06
N VAL A 248 0.71 -6.69 0.44
CA VAL A 248 -0.26 -5.96 -0.39
C VAL A 248 0.37 -5.50 -1.71
N ALA A 249 1.59 -4.94 -1.69
CA ALA A 249 2.31 -4.54 -2.89
C ALA A 249 2.59 -5.73 -3.82
N GLY A 250 3.03 -6.87 -3.28
CA GLY A 250 3.24 -8.10 -4.05
C GLY A 250 1.96 -8.61 -4.71
N LEU A 251 0.84 -8.58 -3.99
CA LEU A 251 -0.47 -8.96 -4.54
C LEU A 251 -0.97 -8.00 -5.62
N LEU A 252 -0.71 -6.69 -5.45
CA LEU A 252 -1.03 -5.69 -6.47
C LEU A 252 -0.16 -5.84 -7.72
N LEU A 253 1.13 -6.19 -7.57
CA LEU A 253 2.01 -6.53 -8.69
C LEU A 253 1.52 -7.77 -9.42
N ILE A 254 1.09 -8.82 -8.69
CA ILE A 254 0.46 -10.01 -9.28
C ILE A 254 -0.79 -9.60 -10.07
N ASN A 255 -1.73 -8.88 -9.45
CA ASN A 255 -2.94 -8.40 -10.10
C ASN A 255 -2.62 -7.64 -11.38
N SER A 256 -1.69 -6.68 -11.34
CA SER A 256 -1.34 -5.88 -12.52
C SER A 256 -0.64 -6.69 -13.60
N SER A 257 0.23 -7.64 -13.24
CA SER A 257 0.92 -8.50 -14.20
C SER A 257 -0.03 -9.39 -15.00
N LEU A 258 -1.19 -9.75 -14.44
CA LEU A 258 -2.22 -10.52 -15.15
C LEU A 258 -2.74 -9.79 -16.40
N TYR A 259 -2.68 -8.46 -16.46
CA TYR A 259 -3.12 -7.65 -17.62
C TYR A 259 -2.00 -7.41 -18.65
N LEU A 260 -0.79 -7.91 -18.40
CA LEU A 260 0.39 -7.69 -19.24
C LEU A 260 0.95 -8.98 -19.86
N VAL A 261 0.92 -10.09 -19.13
CA VAL A 261 1.66 -11.31 -19.50
C VAL A 261 0.72 -12.41 -19.98
N PRO A 262 0.73 -12.80 -21.26
CA PRO A 262 -0.04 -13.94 -21.73
C PRO A 262 0.63 -15.25 -21.28
N PHE A 263 -0.15 -16.15 -20.67
CA PHE A 263 0.26 -17.53 -20.35
C PHE A 263 -0.94 -18.48 -20.45
N PRO A 264 -0.74 -19.79 -20.71
CA PRO A 264 -1.83 -20.76 -20.76
C PRO A 264 -2.66 -20.74 -19.48
N GLY A 265 -3.95 -20.45 -19.59
CA GLY A 265 -4.84 -20.33 -18.44
C GLY A 265 -4.78 -18.97 -17.71
N ASN A 266 -4.17 -17.93 -18.29
CA ASN A 266 -4.24 -16.57 -17.74
C ASN A 266 -5.73 -16.19 -17.54
N PRO A 267 -6.12 -15.81 -16.30
CA PRO A 267 -7.52 -15.54 -16.01
C PRO A 267 -8.03 -14.20 -16.52
N VAL A 268 -7.20 -13.36 -17.14
CA VAL A 268 -7.60 -12.04 -17.65
C VAL A 268 -7.41 -11.95 -19.16
N LEU A 269 -6.27 -12.42 -19.68
CA LEU A 269 -5.95 -12.32 -21.11
C LEU A 269 -6.46 -13.53 -21.90
N THR A 270 -7.12 -13.25 -23.03
CA THR A 270 -7.55 -14.27 -24.00
C THR A 270 -6.46 -14.49 -25.07
N ASN A 271 -6.62 -15.55 -25.88
CA ASN A 271 -5.64 -15.92 -26.91
C ASN A 271 -5.37 -14.83 -27.98
N GLY A 272 -6.20 -13.78 -28.08
CA GLY A 272 -6.07 -12.67 -29.02
C GLY A 272 -5.26 -11.46 -28.52
N TYR A 273 -4.58 -11.56 -27.36
CA TYR A 273 -3.84 -10.43 -26.76
C TYR A 273 -2.77 -9.81 -27.69
N VAL A 274 -2.18 -10.61 -28.57
CA VAL A 274 -1.13 -10.14 -29.51
C VAL A 274 -1.69 -9.12 -30.49
N ASP A 275 -2.95 -9.28 -30.91
CA ASP A 275 -3.61 -8.39 -31.87
C ASP A 275 -4.30 -7.20 -31.17
N HIS A 276 -4.85 -7.44 -29.97
CA HIS A 276 -5.57 -6.44 -29.18
C HIS A 276 -5.21 -6.53 -27.69
N PRO A 277 -4.33 -5.65 -27.16
CA PRO A 277 -4.04 -5.61 -25.74
C PRO A 277 -5.28 -5.23 -24.93
N HIS A 278 -5.33 -5.65 -23.66
CA HIS A 278 -6.44 -5.31 -22.78
C HIS A 278 -6.51 -3.77 -22.62
N PRO A 279 -7.70 -3.14 -22.61
CA PRO A 279 -7.83 -1.68 -22.45
C PRO A 279 -7.21 -1.07 -21.18
N ALA A 280 -6.80 -1.91 -20.24
CA ALA A 280 -6.24 -1.53 -18.94
C ALA A 280 -4.74 -1.77 -18.86
N THR A 281 -4.11 -2.31 -19.92
CA THR A 281 -2.68 -2.65 -19.95
C THR A 281 -1.82 -1.44 -19.61
N ASP A 282 -2.10 -0.25 -20.16
CA ASP A 282 -1.35 0.97 -19.88
C ASP A 282 -1.43 1.41 -18.41
N SER A 283 -2.63 1.39 -17.82
CA SER A 283 -2.81 1.79 -16.42
C SER A 283 -2.19 0.78 -15.44
N HIS A 284 -2.23 -0.52 -15.77
CA HIS A 284 -1.52 -1.55 -15.01
C HIS A 284 0.00 -1.47 -15.19
N LEU A 285 0.49 -1.07 -16.36
CA LEU A 285 1.91 -0.82 -16.59
C LEU A 285 2.41 0.37 -15.75
N LEU A 286 1.65 1.47 -15.70
CA LEU A 286 1.91 2.60 -14.79
C LEU A 286 1.94 2.13 -13.33
N THR A 287 1.02 1.25 -12.95
CA THR A 287 0.99 0.65 -11.61
C THR A 287 2.28 -0.11 -11.29
N LEU A 288 2.84 -0.87 -12.25
CA LEU A 288 4.12 -1.57 -12.05
C LEU A 288 5.28 -0.58 -11.85
N TYR A 289 5.32 0.51 -12.63
CA TYR A 289 6.35 1.55 -12.50
C TYR A 289 6.39 2.19 -11.11
N VAL A 290 5.22 2.32 -10.48
CA VAL A 290 5.08 2.88 -9.12
C VAL A 290 5.38 1.81 -8.06
N LEU A 291 4.87 0.58 -8.22
CA LEU A 291 4.98 -0.46 -7.20
C LEU A 291 6.34 -1.16 -7.13
N LEU A 292 7.07 -1.30 -8.23
CA LEU A 292 8.38 -1.98 -8.23
C LEU A 292 9.40 -1.23 -7.34
N PRO A 293 9.58 0.11 -7.47
CA PRO A 293 10.47 0.85 -6.58
C PRO A 293 9.95 0.86 -5.13
N PHE A 294 8.63 0.94 -4.93
CA PHE A 294 8.02 0.88 -3.59
C PHE A 294 8.33 -0.44 -2.88
N LEU A 295 8.16 -1.58 -3.58
CA LEU A 295 8.45 -2.90 -3.05
C LEU A 295 9.93 -3.01 -2.68
N ALA A 296 10.82 -2.51 -3.53
CA ALA A 296 12.25 -2.55 -3.31
C ALA A 296 12.69 -1.74 -2.09
N VAL A 297 12.27 -0.47 -1.96
CA VAL A 297 12.63 0.31 -0.76
C VAL A 297 12.00 -0.26 0.52
N SER A 298 10.79 -0.81 0.42
CA SER A 298 10.10 -1.44 1.55
C SER A 298 10.81 -2.72 1.97
N LEU A 299 11.33 -3.50 1.02
CA LEU A 299 12.08 -4.72 1.33
C LEU A 299 13.38 -4.38 2.06
N ALA A 300 14.09 -3.35 1.60
CA ALA A 300 15.29 -2.86 2.27
C ALA A 300 14.99 -2.36 3.70
N LEU A 301 13.90 -1.61 3.89
CA LEU A 301 13.46 -1.15 5.21
C LEU A 301 13.04 -2.33 6.12
N PHE A 302 12.32 -3.31 5.58
CA PHE A 302 11.89 -4.51 6.30
C PHE A 302 13.09 -5.30 6.83
N MET A 303 14.20 -5.37 6.07
CA MET A 303 15.40 -6.07 6.54
C MET A 303 15.99 -5.46 7.82
N HIS A 304 15.78 -4.17 8.07
CA HIS A 304 16.18 -3.47 9.30
C HIS A 304 15.08 -3.41 10.36
N ASN A 305 13.80 -3.42 9.96
CA ASN A 305 12.65 -3.29 10.84
C ASN A 305 12.08 -4.64 11.34
N ARG A 306 12.33 -5.75 10.63
CA ARG A 306 11.91 -7.09 11.05
C ARG A 306 12.48 -7.47 12.41
N TYR A 307 11.80 -8.35 13.12
CA TYR A 307 12.24 -8.82 14.44
C TYR A 307 13.67 -9.42 14.41
N PRO A 308 14.55 -9.06 15.37
CA PRO A 308 14.42 -7.92 16.29
C PRO A 308 14.68 -6.59 15.56
N ALA A 309 13.77 -5.63 15.70
CA ALA A 309 13.86 -4.37 14.96
C ALA A 309 15.11 -3.57 15.35
N ARG A 310 15.78 -3.02 14.35
CA ARG A 310 16.90 -2.09 14.50
C ARG A 310 16.48 -0.64 14.28
N VAL A 311 15.35 -0.44 13.62
CA VAL A 311 14.74 0.85 13.33
C VAL A 311 13.22 0.72 13.37
N PHE A 312 12.55 1.80 13.74
CA PHE A 312 11.11 1.97 13.56
C PHE A 312 10.83 2.86 12.36
N VAL A 313 9.67 2.64 11.75
CA VAL A 313 9.33 3.23 10.46
C VAL A 313 8.66 4.59 10.57
N GLY A 314 8.00 4.88 11.70
CA GLY A 314 7.18 6.08 11.90
C GLY A 314 5.90 6.11 11.06
N ASP A 315 5.09 7.14 11.32
CA ASP A 315 3.84 7.43 10.61
C ASP A 315 4.10 7.72 9.12
N THR A 316 5.27 8.29 8.78
CA THR A 316 5.67 8.58 7.40
C THR A 316 5.56 7.35 6.50
N TYR A 317 6.06 6.19 6.95
CA TYR A 317 5.98 4.97 6.13
C TYR A 317 4.53 4.54 5.91
N CYS A 318 3.74 4.50 6.97
CA CYS A 318 2.33 4.08 6.92
C CYS A 318 1.53 4.95 5.94
N TYR A 319 1.77 6.27 5.97
CA TYR A 319 1.12 7.19 5.05
C TYR A 319 1.56 6.99 3.61
N VAL A 320 2.86 6.88 3.35
CA VAL A 320 3.39 6.67 1.99
C VAL A 320 2.95 5.32 1.42
N ALA A 321 2.95 4.24 2.22
CA ALA A 321 2.49 2.92 1.81
C ALA A 321 1.02 2.93 1.42
N GLY A 322 0.16 3.44 2.31
CA GLY A 322 -1.27 3.50 2.06
C GLY A 322 -1.63 4.43 0.89
N MET A 323 -0.96 5.57 0.76
CA MET A 323 -1.18 6.47 -0.37
C MET A 323 -0.68 5.87 -1.68
N THR A 324 0.44 5.14 -1.68
CA THR A 324 0.90 4.40 -2.86
C THR A 324 -0.18 3.44 -3.35
N PHE A 325 -0.80 2.68 -2.45
CA PHE A 325 -1.90 1.79 -2.81
C PHE A 325 -3.13 2.54 -3.33
N ALA A 326 -3.54 3.62 -2.66
CA ALA A 326 -4.67 4.43 -3.09
C ALA A 326 -4.43 5.01 -4.50
N VAL A 327 -3.28 5.66 -4.72
CA VAL A 327 -2.86 6.24 -5.99
C VAL A 327 -2.93 5.22 -7.11
N VAL A 328 -2.24 4.08 -7.01
CA VAL A 328 -2.22 3.10 -8.11
C VAL A 328 -3.61 2.50 -8.37
N SER A 329 -4.42 2.32 -7.34
CA SER A 329 -5.75 1.75 -7.49
C SER A 329 -6.76 2.71 -8.10
N ILE A 330 -6.60 4.02 -7.84
CA ILE A 330 -7.45 5.07 -8.40
C ILE A 330 -7.04 5.32 -9.85
N THR A 331 -5.74 5.46 -10.15
CA THR A 331 -5.27 5.72 -11.52
C THR A 331 -5.54 4.57 -12.48
N ALA A 332 -5.56 3.33 -11.99
CA ALA A 332 -5.85 2.16 -12.80
C ALA A 332 -7.23 1.53 -12.56
N HIS A 333 -8.15 2.28 -11.92
CA HIS A 333 -9.56 1.91 -11.76
C HIS A 333 -9.82 0.53 -11.12
N PHE A 334 -8.93 0.07 -10.24
CA PHE A 334 -9.07 -1.18 -9.50
C PHE A 334 -9.23 -0.97 -7.97
N SER A 335 -9.68 0.20 -7.54
CA SER A 335 -9.95 0.53 -6.12
C SER A 335 -10.81 -0.51 -5.39
N LYS A 336 -11.78 -1.15 -6.06
CA LYS A 336 -12.53 -2.30 -5.52
C LYS A 336 -11.64 -3.50 -5.21
N THR A 337 -10.70 -3.82 -6.11
CA THR A 337 -9.69 -4.87 -5.88
C THR A 337 -8.79 -4.50 -4.71
N LEU A 338 -8.36 -3.24 -4.58
CA LEU A 338 -7.56 -2.80 -3.43
C LEU A 338 -8.30 -3.07 -2.11
N LEU A 339 -9.60 -2.75 -2.04
CA LEU A 339 -10.40 -3.02 -0.83
C LEU A 339 -10.45 -4.51 -0.47
N LEU A 340 -10.47 -5.42 -1.46
CA LEU A 340 -10.36 -6.86 -1.22
C LEU A 340 -8.99 -7.26 -0.66
N LEU A 341 -7.91 -6.59 -1.10
CA LEU A 341 -6.57 -6.83 -0.57
C LEU A 341 -6.36 -6.21 0.82
N LEU A 342 -7.14 -5.20 1.17
CA LEU A 342 -7.13 -4.53 2.47
C LEU A 342 -8.14 -5.11 3.47
N ILE A 343 -8.70 -6.31 3.23
CA ILE A 343 -9.68 -6.94 4.14
C ILE A 343 -9.18 -6.96 5.60
N PRO A 344 -7.94 -7.38 5.91
CA PRO A 344 -7.48 -7.37 7.30
C PRO A 344 -7.43 -5.98 7.92
N GLN A 345 -7.00 -4.98 7.15
CA GLN A 345 -6.98 -3.57 7.57
C GLN A 345 -8.40 -3.03 7.81
N ILE A 346 -9.36 -3.38 6.94
CA ILE A 346 -10.78 -3.04 7.07
C ILE A 346 -11.37 -3.68 8.32
N VAL A 347 -11.13 -4.98 8.54
CA VAL A 347 -11.61 -5.69 9.73
C VAL A 347 -10.99 -5.10 10.99
N ASN A 348 -9.70 -4.75 10.98
CA ASN A 348 -9.04 -4.11 12.13
C ASN A 348 -9.64 -2.72 12.41
N PHE A 349 -9.93 -1.93 11.38
CA PHE A 349 -10.57 -0.64 11.50
C PHE A 349 -11.98 -0.75 12.09
N ILE A 350 -12.83 -1.63 11.53
CA ILE A 350 -14.19 -1.87 12.03
C ILE A 350 -14.15 -2.36 13.48
N TYR A 351 -13.27 -3.32 13.78
CA TYR A 351 -13.12 -3.85 15.13
C TYR A 351 -12.60 -2.80 16.12
N SER A 352 -11.68 -1.94 15.68
CA SER A 352 -11.15 -0.81 16.46
C SER A 352 -12.12 0.36 16.64
N THR A 353 -13.15 0.47 15.80
CA THR A 353 -14.06 1.64 15.73
C THR A 353 -14.64 2.04 17.08
N PRO A 354 -15.14 1.13 17.94
CA PRO A 354 -15.67 1.53 19.25
C PRO A 354 -14.63 2.24 20.12
N GLN A 355 -13.35 1.86 20.04
CA GLN A 355 -12.26 2.55 20.75
C GLN A 355 -11.87 3.86 20.05
N LEU A 356 -11.73 3.86 18.73
CA LEU A 356 -11.32 5.05 17.96
C LEU A 356 -12.30 6.22 18.14
N PHE A 357 -13.60 5.93 18.16
CA PHE A 357 -14.66 6.93 18.40
C PHE A 357 -14.98 7.14 19.88
N HIS A 358 -14.15 6.58 20.78
CA HIS A 358 -14.28 6.74 22.24
C HIS A 358 -15.62 6.27 22.82
N LEU A 359 -16.33 5.38 22.12
CA LEU A 359 -17.50 4.66 22.64
C LEU A 359 -17.09 3.66 23.73
N VAL A 360 -15.88 3.11 23.61
CA VAL A 360 -15.15 2.33 24.60
C VAL A 360 -13.88 3.10 24.96
N PRO A 361 -13.42 3.11 26.23
CA PRO A 361 -12.17 3.78 26.59
C PRO A 361 -11.02 3.30 25.69
N CYS A 362 -10.29 4.25 25.10
CA CYS A 362 -9.17 3.96 24.21
C CYS A 362 -7.86 4.33 24.90
N PRO A 363 -7.04 3.35 25.29
CA PRO A 363 -5.67 3.62 25.74
C PRO A 363 -4.85 4.31 24.63
N ARG A 364 -3.83 5.09 25.02
CA ARG A 364 -2.90 5.70 24.06
C ARG A 364 -2.18 4.65 23.21
N HIS A 365 -1.78 3.53 23.83
CA HIS A 365 -1.14 2.42 23.16
C HIS A 365 -2.00 1.17 23.28
N ARG A 366 -2.34 0.56 22.14
CA ARG A 366 -3.15 -0.68 22.05
C ARG A 366 -2.32 -1.90 21.66
N LEU A 367 -1.00 -1.77 21.77
CA LEU A 367 0.01 -2.79 21.52
C LEU A 367 -0.20 -3.99 22.44
N PRO A 368 0.16 -5.22 22.04
CA PRO A 368 0.19 -6.36 22.94
C PRO A 368 1.05 -6.12 24.18
N LYS A 369 0.74 -6.80 25.29
CA LYS A 369 1.50 -6.67 26.53
C LYS A 369 2.60 -7.73 26.59
N PHE A 370 3.86 -7.28 26.69
CA PHE A 370 5.00 -8.17 26.86
C PHE A 370 5.13 -8.67 28.30
N ASN A 371 5.36 -9.97 28.46
CA ASN A 371 5.66 -10.60 29.74
C ASN A 371 7.14 -10.98 29.81
N ALA A 372 7.90 -10.25 30.64
CA ALA A 372 9.34 -10.44 30.78
C ALA A 372 9.76 -11.82 31.34
N ARG A 373 8.86 -12.52 32.06
CA ARG A 373 9.14 -13.86 32.61
C ARG A 373 9.07 -14.94 31.55
N THR A 374 8.10 -14.85 30.63
CA THR A 374 7.89 -15.85 29.58
C THR A 374 8.53 -15.47 28.25
N GLY A 375 8.83 -14.18 28.04
CA GLY A 375 9.30 -13.66 26.76
C GLY A 375 8.21 -13.61 25.67
N LEU A 376 6.92 -13.70 26.06
CA LEU A 376 5.78 -13.76 25.15
C LEU A 376 4.93 -12.47 25.21
N LEU A 377 4.25 -12.18 24.11
CA LEU A 377 3.20 -11.17 24.02
C LEU A 377 1.85 -11.79 24.35
N GLY A 378 1.10 -11.18 25.26
CA GLY A 378 -0.29 -11.48 25.54
C GLY A 378 -1.22 -10.32 25.16
N PRO A 379 -2.55 -10.54 25.16
CA PRO A 379 -3.51 -9.48 24.91
C PRO A 379 -3.32 -8.33 25.90
N SER A 380 -3.22 -7.11 25.41
CA SER A 380 -3.37 -5.92 26.25
C SER A 380 -4.84 -5.63 26.51
N VAL A 381 -5.11 -4.91 27.59
CA VAL A 381 -6.47 -4.72 28.10
C VAL A 381 -6.83 -3.25 28.27
N THR A 382 -8.12 -2.96 28.12
CA THR A 382 -8.79 -1.74 28.56
C THR A 382 -9.35 -1.97 29.97
N PRO A 383 -8.90 -1.24 31.00
CA PRO A 383 -9.42 -1.38 32.35
C PRO A 383 -10.79 -0.70 32.50
N TRP A 384 -11.66 -1.31 33.29
CA TRP A 384 -12.98 -0.81 33.68
C TRP A 384 -13.01 -0.59 35.19
N PRO A 385 -12.67 0.63 35.65
CA PRO A 385 -12.59 0.92 37.07
C PRO A 385 -13.99 0.94 37.71
N PRO A 386 -14.13 0.65 39.01
CA PRO A 386 -15.44 0.56 39.69
C PRO A 386 -16.30 1.82 39.57
N GLU A 387 -15.66 2.99 39.43
CA GLU A 387 -16.31 4.29 39.29
C GLU A 387 -16.90 4.51 37.89
N LYS A 388 -16.40 3.79 36.89
CA LYS A 388 -16.84 3.89 35.50
C LYS A 388 -16.98 2.49 34.86
N PRO A 389 -17.95 1.69 35.31
CA PRO A 389 -18.19 0.37 34.73
C PRO A 389 -18.81 0.50 33.32
N PRO A 390 -18.74 -0.57 32.52
CA PRO A 390 -19.43 -0.60 31.23
C PRO A 390 -20.95 -0.49 31.43
N ASN A 391 -21.61 0.23 30.52
CA ASN A 391 -23.06 0.35 30.53
C ASN A 391 -23.74 -0.99 30.16
N LYS A 392 -25.06 -1.12 30.37
CA LYS A 392 -25.79 -2.39 30.15
C LYS A 392 -25.67 -2.93 28.71
N ILE A 393 -25.62 -2.03 27.72
CA ILE A 393 -25.48 -2.40 26.31
C ILE A 393 -24.07 -2.93 26.05
N GLN A 394 -23.04 -2.20 26.50
CA GLN A 394 -21.63 -2.60 26.41
C GLN A 394 -21.40 -3.95 27.08
N THR A 395 -21.92 -4.16 28.29
CA THR A 395 -21.80 -5.44 29.01
C THR A 395 -22.42 -6.59 28.21
N THR A 396 -23.63 -6.41 27.68
CA THR A 396 -24.29 -7.42 26.82
C THR A 396 -23.45 -7.70 25.57
N VAL A 397 -22.94 -6.66 24.91
CA VAL A 397 -22.09 -6.77 23.72
C VAL A 397 -20.78 -7.49 24.05
N PHE A 398 -20.12 -7.16 25.16
CA PHE A 398 -18.86 -7.78 25.55
C PHE A 398 -19.01 -9.27 25.85
N PHE A 399 -20.04 -9.66 26.60
CA PHE A 399 -20.32 -11.09 26.82
C PHE A 399 -20.74 -11.82 25.55
N ALA A 400 -21.47 -11.16 24.64
CA ALA A 400 -21.76 -11.73 23.33
C ALA A 400 -20.48 -11.96 22.51
N LEU A 401 -19.58 -10.97 22.45
CA LEU A 401 -18.30 -11.08 21.76
C LEU A 401 -17.41 -12.16 22.39
N GLU A 402 -17.36 -12.25 23.71
CA GLU A 402 -16.62 -13.29 24.44
C GLU A 402 -17.14 -14.69 24.12
N ARG A 403 -18.47 -14.87 24.05
CA ARG A 403 -19.09 -16.13 23.65
C ARG A 403 -18.68 -16.58 22.24
N PHE A 404 -18.44 -15.63 21.34
CA PHE A 404 -17.92 -15.91 19.99
C PHE A 404 -16.38 -15.94 19.93
N HIS A 405 -15.69 -15.91 21.07
CA HIS A 405 -14.24 -15.81 21.18
C HIS A 405 -13.64 -14.59 20.46
N LEU A 406 -14.42 -13.52 20.29
CA LEU A 406 -14.00 -12.28 19.64
C LEU A 406 -13.41 -11.25 20.63
N LEU A 407 -13.55 -11.49 21.94
CA LEU A 407 -13.07 -10.60 22.99
C LEU A 407 -12.72 -11.44 24.21
N GLN A 408 -11.71 -11.03 24.97
CA GLN A 408 -11.48 -11.58 26.31
C GLN A 408 -12.05 -10.60 27.35
N VAL A 409 -12.92 -11.09 28.24
CA VAL A 409 -13.47 -10.32 29.35
C VAL A 409 -12.91 -10.86 30.66
N THR A 410 -12.51 -9.95 31.56
CA THR A 410 -12.11 -10.30 32.92
C THR A 410 -13.19 -9.82 33.87
N VAL A 411 -13.73 -10.74 34.66
CA VAL A 411 -14.76 -10.47 35.67
C VAL A 411 -14.15 -10.68 37.04
N ASP A 412 -14.41 -9.76 37.96
CA ASP A 412 -14.05 -9.93 39.37
C ASP A 412 -14.99 -10.97 40.03
N PRO A 413 -14.45 -12.08 40.57
CA PRO A 413 -15.24 -13.11 41.22
C PRO A 413 -16.07 -12.63 42.42
N GLN A 414 -15.65 -11.56 43.10
CA GLN A 414 -16.35 -11.07 44.29
C GLN A 414 -17.52 -10.16 43.93
N THR A 415 -17.35 -9.30 42.93
CA THR A 415 -18.35 -8.28 42.57
C THR A 415 -19.20 -8.66 41.36
N ASN A 416 -18.84 -9.71 40.61
CA ASN A 416 -19.44 -10.10 39.34
C ASN A 416 -19.49 -8.95 38.32
N ARG A 417 -18.52 -8.03 38.40
CA ARG A 417 -18.39 -6.89 37.47
C ARG A 417 -17.20 -7.09 36.54
N ILE A 418 -17.34 -6.59 35.32
CA ILE A 418 -16.25 -6.54 34.34
C ILE A 418 -15.18 -5.58 34.86
N THR A 419 -13.96 -6.07 35.01
CA THR A 419 -12.79 -5.28 35.42
C THR A 419 -11.89 -4.91 34.26
N ALA A 420 -11.85 -5.73 33.21
CA ALA A 420 -11.05 -5.47 32.03
C ALA A 420 -11.61 -6.18 30.79
N THR A 421 -11.38 -5.59 29.61
CA THR A 421 -11.64 -6.21 28.31
C THR A 421 -10.39 -6.14 27.46
N SER A 422 -10.08 -7.14 26.64
CA SER A 422 -8.96 -7.03 25.70
C SER A 422 -9.12 -5.83 24.75
N ASN A 423 -8.01 -5.21 24.34
CA ASN A 423 -8.05 -4.12 23.38
C ASN A 423 -8.61 -4.59 22.02
N LEU A 424 -9.40 -3.74 21.37
CA LEU A 424 -10.07 -4.06 20.13
C LEU A 424 -9.14 -3.82 18.93
N THR A 425 -8.20 -4.74 18.71
CA THR A 425 -7.35 -4.77 17.50
C THR A 425 -7.20 -6.21 17.03
N ILE A 426 -6.97 -6.43 15.73
CA ILE A 426 -6.72 -7.79 15.21
C ILE A 426 -5.49 -8.42 15.88
N ILE A 427 -4.48 -7.62 16.23
CA ILE A 427 -3.28 -8.12 16.90
C ILE A 427 -3.65 -8.76 18.26
N ASN A 428 -4.47 -8.10 19.07
CA ASN A 428 -4.94 -8.65 20.34
C ASN A 428 -5.93 -9.79 20.14
N LEU A 429 -6.81 -9.70 19.14
CA LEU A 429 -7.75 -10.78 18.80
C LEU A 429 -7.01 -12.07 18.42
N TRP A 430 -5.93 -11.96 17.65
CA TRP A 430 -5.09 -13.10 17.29
C TRP A 430 -4.48 -13.77 18.52
N LEU A 431 -4.07 -12.98 19.52
CA LEU A 431 -3.58 -13.47 20.80
C LEU A 431 -4.67 -14.08 21.69
N VAL A 432 -5.93 -13.62 21.56
CA VAL A 432 -7.09 -14.25 22.20
C VAL A 432 -7.34 -15.63 21.60
N TRP A 433 -7.25 -15.78 20.27
CA TRP A 433 -7.47 -17.06 19.60
C TRP A 433 -6.34 -18.07 19.77
N ARG A 434 -5.09 -17.61 19.72
CA ARG A 434 -3.90 -18.48 19.66
C ARG A 434 -3.19 -18.60 21.00
N GLY A 435 -3.50 -17.73 21.95
CA GLY A 435 -2.78 -17.59 23.20
C GLY A 435 -1.50 -16.75 23.08
N PRO A 436 -0.74 -16.60 24.19
CA PRO A 436 0.49 -15.81 24.21
C PRO A 436 1.55 -16.40 23.29
N MET A 437 2.21 -15.55 22.51
CA MET A 437 3.21 -15.98 21.54
C MET A 437 4.40 -15.02 21.44
N ARG A 438 5.50 -15.49 20.87
CA ARG A 438 6.64 -14.62 20.58
C ARG A 438 6.29 -13.61 19.50
N GLU A 439 6.89 -12.43 19.58
CA GLU A 439 6.61 -11.33 18.65
C GLU A 439 6.89 -11.68 17.18
N ASP A 440 8.01 -12.38 16.89
CA ASP A 440 8.32 -12.81 15.52
C ASP A 440 7.30 -13.81 14.96
N GLN A 441 6.79 -14.69 15.83
CA GLN A 441 5.73 -15.61 15.45
C GLN A 441 4.40 -14.89 15.21
N LEU A 442 4.03 -13.92 16.06
CA LEU A 442 2.83 -13.11 15.89
C LEU A 442 2.86 -12.34 14.58
N THR A 443 3.94 -11.62 14.30
CA THR A 443 4.09 -10.90 13.02
C THR A 443 3.98 -11.88 11.86
N ARG A 444 4.67 -13.03 11.90
CA ARG A 444 4.61 -14.02 10.82
C ARG A 444 3.19 -14.57 10.60
N GLU A 445 2.47 -14.94 11.66
CA GLU A 445 1.10 -15.46 11.54
C GLU A 445 0.14 -14.41 10.97
N LEU A 446 0.28 -13.14 11.36
CA LEU A 446 -0.50 -12.03 10.77
C LEU A 446 -0.16 -11.79 9.29
N LEU A 447 1.11 -11.87 8.89
CA LEU A 447 1.49 -11.75 7.47
C LEU A 447 0.99 -12.93 6.63
N ILE A 448 0.97 -14.13 7.20
CA ILE A 448 0.37 -15.31 6.57
C ILE A 448 -1.13 -15.09 6.37
N MET A 449 -1.84 -14.63 7.40
CA MET A 449 -3.27 -14.27 7.29
C MET A 449 -3.50 -13.21 6.21
N GLN A 450 -2.67 -12.16 6.16
CA GLN A 450 -2.76 -11.12 5.12
C GLN A 450 -2.61 -11.71 3.72
N THR A 451 -1.64 -12.61 3.55
CA THR A 451 -1.38 -13.28 2.28
C THR A 451 -2.56 -14.13 1.84
N PHE A 452 -3.13 -14.94 2.75
CA PHE A 452 -4.30 -15.76 2.45
C PHE A 452 -5.53 -14.93 2.11
N CYS A 453 -5.87 -13.91 2.91
CA CYS A 453 -6.99 -13.02 2.62
C CYS A 453 -6.81 -12.31 1.28
N GLY A 454 -5.59 -11.85 0.98
CA GLY A 454 -5.29 -11.16 -0.28
C GLY A 454 -5.35 -12.06 -1.51
N LEU A 455 -4.77 -13.27 -1.45
CA LEU A 455 -4.89 -14.26 -2.52
C LEU A 455 -6.34 -14.67 -2.76
N PHE A 456 -7.11 -14.87 -1.68
CA PHE A 456 -8.55 -15.11 -1.79
C PHE A 456 -9.28 -13.92 -2.43
N GLY A 457 -8.91 -12.69 -2.08
CA GLY A 457 -9.44 -11.48 -2.72
C GLY A 457 -9.16 -11.43 -4.23
N LEU A 458 -7.96 -11.78 -4.68
CA LEU A 458 -7.63 -11.90 -6.10
C LEU A 458 -8.41 -13.03 -6.78
N PHE A 459 -8.56 -14.18 -6.12
CA PHE A 459 -9.38 -15.27 -6.63
C PHE A 459 -10.83 -14.82 -6.83
N VAL A 460 -11.42 -14.14 -5.85
CA VAL A 460 -12.77 -13.56 -5.96
C VAL A 460 -12.83 -12.57 -7.12
N ARG A 461 -11.83 -11.69 -7.26
CA ARG A 461 -11.79 -10.67 -8.31
C ARG A 461 -11.73 -11.24 -9.73
N HIS A 462 -10.95 -12.29 -9.96
CA HIS A 462 -10.65 -12.81 -11.30
C HIS A 462 -11.41 -14.09 -11.67
N THR A 463 -12.11 -14.71 -10.72
CA THR A 463 -12.85 -15.96 -10.94
C THR A 463 -14.32 -15.83 -10.59
N MET A 464 -14.65 -15.05 -9.55
CA MET A 464 -16.02 -14.96 -9.01
C MET A 464 -16.73 -13.67 -9.38
N ALA A 465 -16.13 -12.80 -10.19
CA ALA A 465 -16.71 -11.51 -10.57
C ALA A 465 -18.11 -11.65 -11.20
N LEU A 466 -18.33 -12.67 -12.03
CA LEU A 466 -19.62 -12.94 -12.68
C LEU A 466 -20.74 -13.37 -11.73
N PHE A 467 -20.43 -13.79 -10.49
CA PHE A 467 -21.47 -14.04 -9.48
C PHE A 467 -22.09 -12.73 -8.97
N ILE A 468 -21.33 -11.63 -9.06
CA ILE A 468 -21.71 -10.33 -8.49
C ILE A 468 -22.05 -9.34 -9.60
N PHE A 469 -21.37 -9.36 -10.73
CA PHE A 469 -21.49 -8.38 -11.82
C PHE A 469 -21.88 -9.04 -13.15
N SER A 470 -22.48 -8.27 -14.04
CA SER A 470 -22.95 -8.73 -15.36
C SER A 470 -21.81 -8.93 -16.37
N MET A 471 -20.63 -8.36 -16.09
CA MET A 471 -19.43 -8.44 -16.91
C MET A 471 -18.20 -8.71 -16.04
N ASP A 472 -17.20 -9.33 -16.64
CA ASP A 472 -15.88 -9.58 -16.05
C ASP A 472 -14.80 -9.08 -17.01
N ASN A 473 -13.59 -8.91 -16.48
CA ASN A 473 -12.42 -8.38 -17.19
C ASN A 473 -11.94 -9.28 -18.34
N ARG A 474 -12.52 -10.47 -18.46
CA ARG A 474 -12.25 -11.43 -19.55
C ARG A 474 -12.94 -11.07 -20.87
N GLY A 475 -13.88 -10.11 -20.87
CA GLY A 475 -14.80 -9.87 -21.99
C GLY A 475 -15.88 -10.95 -22.11
N LYS A 476 -16.86 -10.77 -23.02
CA LYS A 476 -17.85 -11.81 -23.34
C LYS A 476 -17.25 -12.73 -24.40
N GLY A 477 -17.27 -14.05 -24.15
CA GLY A 477 -16.68 -15.10 -24.98
C GLY A 477 -16.59 -14.75 -26.47
N GLY A 478 -15.36 -14.56 -26.96
CA GLY A 478 -15.07 -14.33 -28.38
C GLY A 478 -15.39 -12.94 -28.95
N SER A 479 -15.88 -11.99 -28.14
CA SER A 479 -16.20 -10.63 -28.59
C SER A 479 -15.41 -9.57 -27.81
N GLN A 480 -15.07 -8.48 -28.52
CA GLN A 480 -14.24 -7.36 -28.06
C GLN A 480 -14.61 -6.87 -26.64
N PHE A 481 -13.59 -6.36 -25.93
CA PHE A 481 -13.77 -5.71 -24.64
C PHE A 481 -14.81 -4.59 -24.77
N PRO A 482 -15.94 -4.63 -24.03
CA PRO A 482 -16.86 -3.50 -24.00
C PRO A 482 -16.14 -2.33 -23.34
N VAL A 483 -16.06 -1.21 -24.07
CA VAL A 483 -15.46 0.06 -23.65
C VAL A 483 -16.27 0.69 -22.53
#